data_AF-A0A1V3AN37-F1
#
_entry.id   AF-A0A1V3AN37-F1
#
_cell.length_a   1.000
_cell.length_b   1.000
_cell.length_c   1.000
_cell.angle_alpha   90.00
_cell.angle_beta   90.00
_cell.angle_gamma   90.00
#
_symmetry.space_group_name_H-M   'P 1'
#
loop_
_entity.id
_entity.type
_entity.pdbx_description
1 polymer ?
#
loop_
_entity_poly.entity_id
_entity_poly.type
_entity_poly.pdbx_seq_one_letter_code
_entity_poly.pdbx_strand_id
1 'polypeptide(L)'
;MRILQRALTFEDVLMVPRKSSVLPKDVSLKSRLTKNIGLNIPFISAAMDTVTEHKTAIAMARLGGIGIVHKNMDIQTQVKEITKVKKSESGVINDPIFIHAHRTLADAKVITDNYKISGVPVVDDKGLLIGILTNRDVRFETDLSKKVGDVMTKMPLVTAHVGISLDEASDLMHKHKIEKLPIVDKDNVLKGLITIKDIQKRIEYPEANKDDFGRLRVGAAIGVGQLDRAEMLVKAGVDALVLDSAHGHSANILHTLEEIKKSLVVDVIVGNVVTKEATSDLISAGADAIKVGIGPGSICTTRIVAGVGMPQVSAIDNCVEVASKFDIPVIADGGIRYSGDVAKALALGASSVMIGSLLAGTEESPGDFMIYQGRQYKSYRGMGSIGAMTKGSSDRYFQEGVASEKLVPEGIEGRVPYRGKVSDMIFQLVGGVRSSMGYQGAKNILELYQNAEFVEITSAGLKESHVHGVDITKEAPNYYG
;
A
#
# COMPACT_ATOMS: atom_id res chain seq x y z
N MET A 1 -41.91 2.80 7.95
CA MET A 1 -40.47 3.06 7.81
C MET A 1 -39.84 3.05 9.19
N ARG A 2 -38.75 2.30 9.41
CA ARG A 2 -37.99 2.33 10.67
C ARG A 2 -36.72 3.16 10.43
N ILE A 3 -36.66 4.35 11.01
CA ILE A 3 -35.49 5.23 10.91
C ILE A 3 -34.49 4.80 11.97
N LEU A 4 -33.27 4.44 11.57
CA LEU A 4 -32.23 3.98 12.50
C LEU A 4 -31.60 5.15 13.26
N GLN A 5 -31.05 6.14 12.54
CA GLN A 5 -30.38 7.30 13.11
C GLN A 5 -30.28 8.43 12.08
N ARG A 6 -29.98 9.65 12.56
CA ARG A 6 -29.41 10.70 11.71
C ARG A 6 -27.93 10.38 11.48
N ALA A 7 -27.47 10.48 10.24
CA ALA A 7 -26.11 10.11 9.87
C ALA A 7 -25.41 11.25 9.12
N LEU A 8 -24.09 11.34 9.29
CA LEU A 8 -23.26 12.47 8.87
C LEU A 8 -22.17 12.00 7.88
N THR A 9 -21.79 12.90 6.97
CA THR A 9 -20.62 12.82 6.10
C THR A 9 -19.54 13.82 6.54
N PHE A 10 -18.36 13.80 5.92
CA PHE A 10 -17.25 14.70 6.26
C PHE A 10 -17.61 16.18 6.07
N GLU A 11 -18.55 16.49 5.17
CA GLU A 11 -19.04 17.85 4.91
C GLU A 11 -20.02 18.36 5.96
N ASP A 12 -20.61 17.48 6.77
CA ASP A 12 -21.58 17.87 7.79
C ASP A 12 -20.90 18.26 9.12
N VAL A 13 -19.58 18.07 9.23
CA VAL A 13 -18.86 18.26 10.50
C VAL A 13 -17.52 18.99 10.35
N LEU A 14 -17.15 19.74 11.39
CA LEU A 14 -15.81 20.29 11.61
C LEU A 14 -15.25 19.80 12.94
N MET A 15 -13.92 19.72 13.04
CA MET A 15 -13.25 19.51 14.33
C MET A 15 -13.02 20.86 15.00
N VAL A 16 -13.38 20.98 16.28
CA VAL A 16 -13.21 22.21 17.06
C VAL A 16 -11.75 22.31 17.53
N PRO A 17 -11.01 23.40 17.27
CA PRO A 17 -9.65 23.57 17.77
C PRO A 17 -9.56 23.46 19.29
N ARG A 18 -8.44 22.93 19.79
CA ARG A 18 -8.19 22.75 21.23
C ARG A 18 -6.90 23.45 21.64
N LYS A 19 -6.69 23.59 22.96
CA LYS A 19 -5.40 24.04 23.50
C LYS A 19 -4.29 23.10 23.02
N SER A 20 -3.25 23.67 22.42
CA SER A 20 -2.13 22.91 21.88
C SER A 20 -0.78 23.47 22.35
N SER A 21 0.10 22.56 22.75
CA SER A 21 1.54 22.81 22.91
C SER A 21 2.37 21.97 21.92
N VAL A 22 1.70 21.36 20.93
CA VAL A 22 2.29 20.41 19.98
C VAL A 22 2.41 21.10 18.63
N LEU A 23 3.61 21.14 18.06
CA LEU A 23 3.82 21.69 16.73
C LEU A 23 3.61 20.60 15.67
N PRO A 24 3.08 20.93 14.48
CA PRO A 24 2.84 19.97 13.40
C PRO A 24 4.07 19.13 13.01
N LYS A 25 5.28 19.66 13.15
CA LYS A 25 6.53 18.95 12.83
C LYS A 25 6.87 17.84 13.84
N ASP A 26 6.34 17.93 15.06
CA ASP A 26 6.69 17.04 16.18
C ASP A 26 5.67 15.90 16.36
N VAL A 27 4.61 15.86 15.55
CA VAL A 27 3.58 14.82 15.65
C VAL A 27 4.00 13.51 14.97
N SER A 28 3.63 12.40 15.59
CA SER A 28 3.78 11.07 15.03
C SER A 28 2.53 10.66 14.26
N LEU A 29 2.72 10.23 13.01
CA LEU A 29 1.66 9.66 12.16
C LEU A 29 1.66 8.13 12.14
N LYS A 30 2.49 7.50 12.98
CA LYS A 30 2.54 6.05 13.08
C LYS A 30 1.19 5.51 13.52
N SER A 31 0.74 4.47 12.85
CA SER A 31 -0.59 3.86 13.01
C SER A 31 -0.56 2.38 12.68
N ARG A 32 -1.73 1.76 12.53
CA ARG A 32 -1.89 0.33 12.26
C ARG A 32 -2.69 0.13 10.98
N LEU A 33 -2.22 -0.81 10.16
CA LEU A 33 -2.97 -1.38 9.05
C LEU A 33 -3.91 -2.48 9.58
N THR A 34 -3.34 -3.39 10.36
CA THR A 34 -3.98 -4.57 10.94
C THR A 34 -3.54 -4.75 12.39
N LYS A 35 -4.06 -5.78 13.04
CA LYS A 35 -3.64 -6.15 14.39
C LYS A 35 -2.12 -6.27 14.51
N ASN A 36 -1.45 -6.89 13.54
CA ASN A 36 -0.01 -7.19 13.59
C ASN A 36 0.86 -6.29 12.70
N ILE A 37 0.26 -5.50 11.79
CA ILE A 37 1.01 -4.70 10.82
C ILE A 37 0.86 -3.22 11.10
N GLY A 38 1.99 -2.55 11.35
CA GLY A 38 2.09 -1.11 11.51
C GLY A 38 2.17 -0.35 10.18
N LEU A 39 1.94 0.96 10.26
CA LEU A 39 2.17 1.94 9.20
C LEU A 39 2.97 3.11 9.78
N ASN A 40 3.87 3.69 9.00
CA ASN A 40 4.59 4.91 9.39
C ASN A 40 3.78 6.18 9.06
N ILE A 41 2.90 6.08 8.07
CA ILE A 41 1.86 7.08 7.75
C ILE A 41 0.50 6.37 7.50
N PRO A 42 -0.65 6.96 7.86
CA PRO A 42 -1.93 6.27 7.90
C PRO A 42 -2.62 6.16 6.52
N PHE A 43 -1.86 5.84 5.48
CA PHE A 43 -2.32 5.87 4.09
C PHE A 43 -2.19 4.53 3.37
N ILE A 44 -3.28 4.13 2.73
CA ILE A 44 -3.39 2.90 1.94
C ILE A 44 -3.85 3.27 0.54
N SER A 45 -3.21 2.77 -0.53
CA SER A 45 -3.75 2.91 -1.89
C SER A 45 -4.76 1.83 -2.21
N ALA A 46 -5.91 2.22 -2.77
CA ALA A 46 -7.05 1.34 -2.98
C ALA A 46 -6.77 0.21 -3.99
N ALA A 47 -7.40 -0.95 -3.76
CA ALA A 47 -7.29 -2.13 -4.61
C ALA A 47 -8.10 -2.01 -5.91
N MET A 48 -7.65 -1.13 -6.80
CA MET A 48 -8.34 -0.83 -8.06
C MET A 48 -7.38 -0.88 -9.25
N ASP A 49 -7.88 -1.33 -10.39
CA ASP A 49 -7.11 -1.50 -11.63
C ASP A 49 -6.68 -0.19 -12.31
N THR A 50 -7.13 0.95 -11.78
CA THR A 50 -6.67 2.30 -12.14
C THR A 50 -5.91 3.00 -11.02
N VAL A 51 -5.61 2.31 -9.90
CA VAL A 51 -4.95 2.91 -8.73
C VAL A 51 -3.67 2.18 -8.33
N THR A 52 -3.74 0.86 -8.08
CA THR A 52 -2.63 0.15 -7.42
C THR A 52 -2.17 -1.10 -8.16
N GLU A 53 -1.00 -0.98 -8.77
CA GLU A 53 -0.10 -2.08 -9.16
C GLU A 53 1.25 -1.90 -8.43
N HIS A 54 2.28 -2.67 -8.80
CA HIS A 54 3.59 -2.65 -8.14
C HIS A 54 4.21 -1.25 -8.04
N LYS A 55 4.04 -0.38 -9.05
CA LYS A 55 4.62 0.99 -9.03
C LYS A 55 4.03 1.83 -7.90
N THR A 56 2.69 1.92 -7.82
CA THR A 56 2.00 2.61 -6.73
C THR A 56 2.32 1.95 -5.39
N ALA A 57 2.31 0.61 -5.31
CA ALA A 57 2.60 -0.10 -4.06
C ALA A 57 4.02 0.16 -3.54
N ILE A 58 5.03 0.16 -4.42
CA ILE A 58 6.41 0.52 -4.08
C ILE A 58 6.48 1.97 -3.59
N ALA A 59 5.84 2.91 -4.30
CA ALA A 59 5.85 4.32 -3.93
C ALA A 59 5.19 4.54 -2.55
N MET A 60 4.02 3.94 -2.32
CA MET A 60 3.32 4.01 -1.04
C MET A 60 4.15 3.41 0.11
N ALA A 61 4.71 2.22 -0.09
CA ALA A 61 5.52 1.56 0.93
C ALA A 61 6.77 2.38 1.27
N ARG A 62 7.45 2.97 0.29
CA ARG A 62 8.59 3.88 0.50
C ARG A 62 8.24 5.11 1.34
N LEU A 63 7.05 5.64 1.17
CA LEU A 63 6.57 6.81 1.92
C LEU A 63 6.06 6.43 3.33
N GLY A 64 5.99 5.15 3.66
CA GLY A 64 5.56 4.65 4.97
C GLY A 64 4.12 4.16 5.04
N GLY A 65 3.39 4.22 3.92
CA GLY A 65 2.06 3.63 3.77
C GLY A 65 2.13 2.19 3.28
N ILE A 66 1.10 1.75 2.57
CA ILE A 66 1.07 0.46 1.87
C ILE A 66 0.16 0.55 0.64
N GLY A 67 0.45 -0.23 -0.41
CA GLY A 67 -0.46 -0.41 -1.53
C GLY A 67 -1.12 -1.78 -1.53
N ILE A 68 -2.41 -1.83 -1.88
CA ILE A 68 -3.15 -3.08 -2.07
C ILE A 68 -3.27 -3.38 -3.57
N VAL A 69 -2.58 -4.41 -4.06
CA VAL A 69 -2.66 -4.82 -5.46
C VAL A 69 -4.03 -5.42 -5.75
N HIS A 70 -4.71 -4.92 -6.78
CA HIS A 70 -6.06 -5.36 -7.15
C HIS A 70 -6.11 -6.81 -7.68
N LYS A 71 -7.34 -7.37 -7.77
CA LYS A 71 -7.59 -8.74 -8.23
C LYS A 71 -8.10 -8.88 -9.67
N ASN A 72 -8.36 -7.77 -10.38
CA ASN A 72 -8.74 -7.75 -11.82
C ASN A 72 -7.59 -8.17 -12.77
N MET A 73 -7.00 -9.32 -12.49
CA MET A 73 -5.95 -10.00 -13.25
C MET A 73 -5.90 -11.47 -12.81
N ASP A 74 -5.28 -12.33 -13.60
CA ASP A 74 -5.08 -13.72 -13.20
C ASP A 74 -4.16 -13.84 -11.96
N ILE A 75 -4.20 -15.00 -11.31
CA ILE A 75 -3.44 -15.27 -10.08
C ILE A 75 -1.93 -15.08 -10.29
N GLN A 76 -1.39 -15.56 -11.42
CA GLN A 76 0.04 -15.51 -11.68
C GLN A 76 0.52 -14.08 -11.94
N THR A 77 -0.29 -13.27 -12.63
CA THR A 77 0.01 -11.85 -12.82
C THR A 77 -0.02 -11.10 -11.50
N GLN A 78 -1.00 -11.35 -10.63
CA GLN A 78 -1.04 -10.73 -9.29
C GLN A 78 0.17 -11.13 -8.44
N VAL A 79 0.56 -12.41 -8.45
CA VAL A 79 1.77 -12.91 -7.80
C VAL A 79 3.04 -12.21 -8.30
N LYS A 80 3.14 -11.96 -9.61
CA LYS A 80 4.26 -11.19 -10.19
C LYS A 80 4.29 -9.76 -9.68
N GLU A 81 3.14 -9.11 -9.56
CA GLU A 81 3.04 -7.76 -9.00
C GLU A 81 3.53 -7.73 -7.54
N ILE A 82 3.09 -8.66 -6.69
CA ILE A 82 3.58 -8.81 -5.31
C ILE A 82 5.09 -9.03 -5.29
N THR A 83 5.58 -9.96 -6.11
CA THR A 83 7.01 -10.29 -6.18
C THR A 83 7.86 -9.08 -6.58
N LYS A 84 7.39 -8.24 -7.52
CA LYS A 84 8.08 -6.99 -7.90
C LYS A 84 8.21 -6.03 -6.71
N VAL A 85 7.18 -5.91 -5.86
CA VAL A 85 7.25 -5.05 -4.67
C VAL A 85 8.24 -5.63 -3.65
N LYS A 86 8.12 -6.92 -3.31
CA LYS A 86 9.00 -7.58 -2.33
C LYS A 86 10.46 -7.59 -2.75
N LYS A 87 10.76 -7.60 -4.06
CA LYS A 87 12.12 -7.52 -4.63
C LYS A 87 12.61 -6.09 -4.91
N SER A 88 11.77 -5.07 -4.73
CA SER A 88 12.15 -3.67 -5.00
C SER A 88 13.24 -3.18 -4.06
N GLU A 89 13.19 -3.62 -2.80
CA GLU A 89 14.18 -3.33 -1.77
C GLU A 89 14.37 -4.57 -0.90
N SER A 90 15.61 -4.86 -0.53
CA SER A 90 15.91 -5.91 0.43
C SER A 90 17.03 -5.37 1.30
N GLY A 91 16.81 -5.27 2.62
CA GLY A 91 17.85 -4.80 3.53
C GLY A 91 19.07 -5.72 3.47
N VAL A 92 18.82 -7.02 3.64
CA VAL A 92 19.82 -8.08 3.42
C VAL A 92 19.20 -9.10 2.47
N ILE A 93 19.89 -9.40 1.36
CA ILE A 93 19.45 -10.46 0.45
C ILE A 93 19.84 -11.79 1.08
N ASN A 94 18.93 -12.46 1.81
CA ASN A 94 19.21 -13.72 2.54
C ASN A 94 19.33 -14.97 1.64
N ASP A 95 18.94 -14.87 0.37
CA ASP A 95 19.13 -15.93 -0.64
C ASP A 95 19.72 -15.28 -1.90
N PRO A 96 21.02 -14.93 -1.87
CA PRO A 96 21.63 -14.18 -2.95
C PRO A 96 21.80 -15.09 -4.16
N ILE A 97 21.45 -14.57 -5.34
CA ILE A 97 21.74 -15.26 -6.59
C ILE A 97 23.26 -15.28 -6.75
N PHE A 98 23.83 -16.47 -6.91
CA PHE A 98 25.25 -16.70 -7.10
C PHE A 98 25.52 -17.42 -8.42
N ILE A 99 26.80 -17.50 -8.80
CA ILE A 99 27.27 -18.24 -9.97
C ILE A 99 28.50 -19.08 -9.62
N HIS A 100 28.73 -20.18 -10.33
CA HIS A 100 29.92 -20.99 -10.16
C HIS A 100 31.07 -20.53 -11.07
N ALA A 101 32.31 -20.65 -10.60
CA ALA A 101 33.50 -20.20 -11.34
C ALA A 101 33.69 -20.86 -12.71
N HIS A 102 33.18 -22.08 -12.92
CA HIS A 102 33.30 -22.81 -14.19
C HIS A 102 32.32 -22.34 -15.28
N ARG A 103 31.30 -21.54 -14.92
CA ARG A 103 30.31 -20.99 -15.85
C ARG A 103 30.91 -19.89 -16.72
N THR A 104 30.22 -19.53 -17.79
CA THR A 104 30.69 -18.52 -18.75
C THR A 104 30.24 -17.11 -18.37
N LEU A 105 30.88 -16.08 -18.93
CA LEU A 105 30.40 -14.70 -18.81
C LEU A 105 29.02 -14.51 -19.47
N ALA A 106 28.67 -15.29 -20.50
CA ALA A 106 27.32 -15.31 -21.06
C ALA A 106 26.27 -15.75 -20.03
N ASP A 107 26.55 -16.79 -19.24
CA ASP A 107 25.66 -17.23 -18.16
C ASP A 107 25.49 -16.13 -17.09
N ALA A 108 26.61 -15.49 -16.72
CA ALA A 108 26.59 -14.38 -15.78
C ALA A 108 25.74 -13.21 -16.30
N LYS A 109 25.85 -12.89 -17.59
CA LYS A 109 25.09 -11.83 -18.24
C LYS A 109 23.59 -12.10 -18.21
N VAL A 110 23.18 -13.34 -18.48
CA VAL A 110 21.78 -13.76 -18.37
C VAL A 110 21.24 -13.54 -16.95
N ILE A 111 22.03 -13.89 -15.93
CA ILE A 111 21.67 -13.64 -14.53
C ILE A 111 21.54 -12.14 -14.26
N THR A 112 22.54 -11.33 -14.63
CA THR A 112 22.51 -9.89 -14.36
C THR A 112 21.37 -9.18 -15.09
N ASP A 113 21.05 -9.59 -16.32
CA ASP A 113 19.98 -8.99 -17.13
C ASP A 113 18.59 -9.39 -16.62
N ASN A 114 18.39 -10.67 -16.29
CA ASN A 114 17.11 -11.17 -15.78
C ASN A 114 16.76 -10.59 -14.41
N TYR A 115 17.75 -10.47 -13.53
CA TYR A 115 17.55 -10.02 -12.15
C TYR A 115 17.87 -8.54 -11.94
N LYS A 116 18.35 -7.84 -12.98
CA LYS A 116 18.77 -6.43 -12.94
C LYS A 116 19.74 -6.09 -11.81
N ILE A 117 20.64 -7.04 -11.51
CA ILE A 117 21.69 -6.90 -10.49
C ILE A 117 23.03 -6.52 -11.13
N SER A 118 23.79 -5.63 -10.49
CA SER A 118 25.06 -5.12 -11.04
C SER A 118 26.29 -5.94 -10.65
N GLY A 119 26.08 -7.12 -10.09
CA GLY A 119 27.13 -8.07 -9.72
C GLY A 119 26.58 -9.25 -8.94
N VAL A 120 27.32 -10.36 -9.03
CA VAL A 120 26.92 -11.70 -8.64
C VAL A 120 28.06 -12.33 -7.84
N PRO A 121 27.83 -12.76 -6.59
CA PRO A 121 28.79 -13.56 -5.85
C PRO A 121 29.16 -14.85 -6.58
N VAL A 122 30.43 -15.25 -6.50
CA VAL A 122 30.92 -16.48 -7.10
C VAL A 122 31.22 -17.49 -6.00
N VAL A 123 30.65 -18.69 -6.10
CA VAL A 123 30.80 -19.76 -5.12
C VAL A 123 31.38 -21.03 -5.72
N ASP A 124 31.97 -21.87 -4.88
CA ASP A 124 32.35 -23.24 -5.24
C ASP A 124 31.17 -24.22 -5.13
N ASP A 125 31.42 -25.51 -5.34
CA ASP A 125 30.39 -26.56 -5.29
C ASP A 125 29.85 -26.80 -3.85
N LYS A 126 30.53 -26.28 -2.83
CA LYS A 126 30.12 -26.34 -1.42
C LYS A 126 29.43 -25.05 -0.94
N GLY A 127 29.27 -24.06 -1.82
CA GLY A 127 28.69 -22.76 -1.49
C GLY A 127 29.65 -21.78 -0.82
N LEU A 128 30.95 -22.09 -0.76
CA LEU A 128 31.97 -21.19 -0.23
C LEU A 128 32.15 -20.00 -1.16
N LEU A 129 32.17 -18.79 -0.60
CA LEU A 129 32.42 -17.57 -1.35
C LEU A 129 33.88 -17.52 -1.82
N ILE A 130 34.11 -17.60 -3.13
CA ILE A 130 35.45 -17.60 -3.74
C ILE A 130 35.75 -16.33 -4.55
N GLY A 131 34.74 -15.49 -4.79
CA GLY A 131 34.91 -14.22 -5.47
C GLY A 131 33.60 -13.48 -5.71
N ILE A 132 33.68 -12.38 -6.45
CA ILE A 132 32.51 -11.64 -6.91
C ILE A 132 32.76 -11.15 -8.34
N LEU A 133 31.74 -11.25 -9.20
CA LEU A 133 31.77 -10.70 -10.55
C LEU A 133 30.87 -9.46 -10.58
N THR A 134 31.39 -8.33 -11.02
CA THR A 134 30.67 -7.05 -11.06
C THR A 134 30.62 -6.47 -12.46
N ASN A 135 29.73 -5.49 -12.66
CA ASN A 135 29.68 -4.73 -13.92
C ASN A 135 31.00 -4.02 -14.27
N ARG A 136 31.93 -3.81 -13.33
CA ARG A 136 33.25 -3.25 -13.65
C ARG A 136 34.15 -4.28 -14.31
N ASP A 137 34.08 -5.53 -13.86
CA ASP A 137 34.94 -6.62 -14.33
C ASP A 137 34.60 -7.03 -15.77
N VAL A 138 33.31 -6.99 -16.13
CA VAL A 138 32.84 -7.39 -17.47
C VAL A 138 32.70 -6.24 -18.47
N ARG A 139 32.88 -4.96 -18.05
CA ARG A 139 32.56 -3.78 -18.88
C ARG A 139 33.32 -3.75 -20.20
N PHE A 140 34.56 -4.22 -20.19
CA PHE A 140 35.46 -4.19 -21.34
C PHE A 140 35.69 -5.58 -21.96
N GLU A 141 34.95 -6.58 -21.47
CA GLU A 141 35.06 -7.95 -21.97
C GLU A 141 34.17 -8.13 -23.20
N THR A 142 34.81 -8.44 -24.33
CA THR A 142 34.14 -8.69 -25.62
C THR A 142 33.90 -10.17 -25.86
N ASP A 143 34.68 -11.05 -25.24
CA ASP A 143 34.55 -12.50 -25.34
C ASP A 143 33.74 -13.06 -24.16
N LEU A 144 32.47 -13.36 -24.43
CA LEU A 144 31.55 -13.90 -23.42
C LEU A 144 31.74 -15.40 -23.15
N SER A 145 32.62 -16.08 -23.88
CA SER A 145 32.90 -17.52 -23.68
C SER A 145 33.86 -17.79 -22.52
N LYS A 146 34.59 -16.75 -22.06
CA LYS A 146 35.49 -16.82 -20.90
C LYS A 146 34.76 -17.33 -19.66
N LYS A 147 35.49 -18.02 -18.79
CA LYS A 147 34.96 -18.49 -17.51
C LYS A 147 34.90 -17.35 -16.50
N VAL A 148 33.88 -17.38 -15.65
CA VAL A 148 33.68 -16.42 -14.57
C VAL A 148 34.89 -16.37 -13.63
N GLY A 149 35.47 -17.53 -13.30
CA GLY A 149 36.62 -17.63 -12.41
C GLY A 149 37.89 -16.94 -12.92
N ASP A 150 37.99 -16.69 -14.23
CA ASP A 150 39.14 -16.03 -14.86
C ASP A 150 39.03 -14.50 -14.79
N VAL A 151 37.82 -13.97 -14.62
CA VAL A 151 37.52 -12.53 -14.70
C VAL A 151 37.07 -11.95 -13.35
N MET A 152 36.50 -12.77 -12.46
CA MET A 152 35.99 -12.32 -11.15
C MET A 152 37.08 -11.67 -10.28
N THR A 153 36.66 -10.79 -9.38
CA THR A 153 37.51 -10.38 -8.26
C THR A 153 37.62 -11.55 -7.27
N LYS A 154 38.83 -12.08 -7.11
CA LYS A 154 39.13 -13.24 -6.24
C LYS A 154 39.29 -12.79 -4.78
N MET A 155 39.21 -13.75 -3.85
CA MET A 155 39.52 -13.54 -2.44
C MET A 155 40.96 -13.00 -2.23
N PRO A 156 41.22 -12.19 -1.18
CA PRO A 156 40.30 -11.81 -0.11
C PRO A 156 39.36 -10.65 -0.48
N LEU A 157 38.06 -10.87 -0.31
CA LEU A 157 37.04 -9.82 -0.40
C LEU A 157 36.73 -9.28 1.00
N VAL A 158 36.24 -8.04 1.06
CA VAL A 158 35.61 -7.52 2.27
C VAL A 158 34.21 -8.16 2.37
N THR A 159 33.98 -8.86 3.48
CA THR A 159 32.72 -9.55 3.78
C THR A 159 32.19 -9.11 5.14
N ALA A 160 30.93 -9.43 5.43
CA ALA A 160 30.34 -9.27 6.75
C ALA A 160 29.71 -10.58 7.24
N HIS A 161 29.46 -10.64 8.55
CA HIS A 161 28.88 -11.82 9.19
C HIS A 161 27.34 -11.75 9.15
N VAL A 162 26.71 -12.93 9.21
CA VAL A 162 25.25 -13.03 9.37
C VAL A 162 24.81 -12.24 10.61
N GLY A 163 23.83 -11.34 10.44
CA GLY A 163 23.30 -10.50 11.51
C GLY A 163 23.91 -9.09 11.59
N ILE A 164 24.82 -8.72 10.69
CA ILE A 164 25.32 -7.32 10.61
C ILE A 164 24.15 -6.35 10.42
N SER A 165 24.18 -5.22 11.14
CA SER A 165 23.20 -4.16 10.92
C SER A 165 23.47 -3.43 9.60
N LEU A 166 22.43 -2.83 9.01
CA LEU A 166 22.60 -2.01 7.81
C LEU A 166 23.50 -0.77 8.06
N ASP A 167 23.55 -0.28 9.30
CA ASP A 167 24.40 0.86 9.68
C ASP A 167 25.89 0.45 9.71
N GLU A 168 26.21 -0.66 10.37
CA GLU A 168 27.57 -1.23 10.34
C GLU A 168 27.99 -1.64 8.92
N ALA A 169 27.06 -2.20 8.14
CA ALA A 169 27.31 -2.53 6.74
C ALA A 169 27.62 -1.26 5.92
N SER A 170 26.88 -0.17 6.15
CA SER A 170 27.14 1.13 5.52
C SER A 170 28.53 1.65 5.86
N ASP A 171 28.92 1.61 7.13
CA ASP A 171 30.24 2.05 7.58
C ASP A 171 31.36 1.20 6.97
N LEU A 172 31.19 -0.12 6.93
CA LEU A 172 32.15 -1.03 6.31
C LEU A 172 32.29 -0.77 4.81
N MET A 173 31.17 -0.61 4.11
CA MET A 173 31.15 -0.31 2.69
C MET A 173 31.79 1.04 2.37
N HIS A 174 31.53 2.06 3.19
CA HIS A 174 32.14 3.39 3.06
C HIS A 174 33.65 3.35 3.32
N LYS A 175 34.08 2.70 4.41
CA LYS A 175 35.50 2.54 4.77
C LYS A 175 36.31 1.86 3.67
N HIS A 176 35.76 0.81 3.07
CA HIS A 176 36.42 0.02 2.03
C HIS A 176 36.09 0.48 0.60
N LYS A 177 35.24 1.50 0.44
CA LYS A 177 34.80 2.07 -0.85
C LYS A 177 34.25 1.02 -1.82
N ILE A 178 33.43 0.11 -1.30
CA ILE A 178 32.81 -1.00 -2.05
C ILE A 178 31.31 -0.78 -2.21
N GLU A 179 30.75 -1.26 -3.32
CA GLU A 179 29.32 -1.14 -3.64
C GLU A 179 28.50 -2.38 -3.26
N LYS A 180 29.18 -3.48 -2.89
CA LYS A 180 28.57 -4.78 -2.60
C LYS A 180 29.32 -5.42 -1.43
N LEU A 181 28.57 -5.91 -0.46
CA LEU A 181 29.10 -6.55 0.74
C LEU A 181 28.49 -7.95 0.88
N PRO A 182 29.22 -9.00 0.49
CA PRO A 182 28.78 -10.38 0.72
C PRO A 182 28.70 -10.69 2.22
N ILE A 183 27.62 -11.38 2.61
CA ILE A 183 27.39 -11.86 3.96
C ILE A 183 27.71 -13.34 4.01
N VAL A 184 28.58 -13.76 4.92
CA VAL A 184 29.04 -15.14 5.07
C VAL A 184 28.83 -15.64 6.50
N ASP A 185 28.72 -16.96 6.66
CA ASP A 185 28.78 -17.61 7.97
C ASP A 185 30.22 -17.86 8.44
N LYS A 186 30.36 -18.60 9.55
CA LYS A 186 31.67 -18.94 10.15
C LYS A 186 32.56 -19.79 9.24
N ASP A 187 31.96 -20.53 8.31
CA ASP A 187 32.65 -21.41 7.39
C ASP A 187 32.92 -20.74 6.03
N ASN A 188 32.66 -19.43 5.89
CA ASN A 188 32.72 -18.67 4.63
C ASN A 188 31.70 -19.09 3.56
N VAL A 189 30.62 -19.76 3.96
CA VAL A 189 29.51 -20.05 3.05
C VAL A 189 28.71 -18.78 2.84
N LEU A 190 28.38 -18.47 1.59
CA LEU A 190 27.58 -17.30 1.25
C LEU A 190 26.16 -17.44 1.81
N LYS A 191 25.76 -16.46 2.65
CA LYS A 191 24.42 -16.37 3.24
C LYS A 191 23.66 -15.13 2.80
N GLY A 192 24.34 -14.13 2.25
CA GLY A 192 23.63 -12.96 1.74
C GLY A 192 24.46 -11.93 1.00
N LEU A 193 23.80 -10.85 0.61
CA LEU A 193 24.42 -9.71 -0.08
C LEU A 193 23.73 -8.41 0.33
N ILE A 194 24.52 -7.39 0.68
CA ILE A 194 24.06 -6.01 0.87
C ILE A 194 24.64 -5.16 -0.26
N THR A 195 23.83 -4.26 -0.85
CA THR A 195 24.29 -3.36 -1.90
C THR A 195 24.20 -1.89 -1.48
N ILE A 196 25.01 -1.03 -2.11
CA ILE A 196 24.96 0.41 -1.88
C ILE A 196 23.59 1.01 -2.22
N LYS A 197 22.85 0.40 -3.16
CA LYS A 197 21.50 0.82 -3.50
C LYS A 197 20.55 0.64 -2.32
N ASP A 198 20.71 -0.40 -1.52
CA ASP A 198 19.85 -0.67 -0.36
C ASP A 198 20.10 0.35 0.75
N ILE A 199 21.37 0.73 0.96
CA ILE A 199 21.76 1.81 1.89
C ILE A 199 21.22 3.17 1.41
N GLN A 200 21.44 3.51 0.13
CA GLN A 200 20.96 4.78 -0.44
C GLN A 200 19.44 4.91 -0.31
N LYS A 201 18.68 3.85 -0.60
CA LYS A 201 17.23 3.86 -0.44
C LYS A 201 16.78 4.01 1.01
N ARG A 202 17.50 3.46 1.98
CA ARG A 202 17.20 3.68 3.40
C ARG A 202 17.40 5.14 3.81
N ILE A 203 18.40 5.82 3.24
CA ILE A 203 18.64 7.25 3.46
C ILE A 203 17.56 8.09 2.76
N GLU A 204 17.19 7.72 1.53
CA GLU A 204 16.17 8.42 0.73
C GLU A 204 14.76 8.24 1.32
N TYR A 205 14.46 7.05 1.86
CA TYR A 205 13.16 6.66 2.38
C TYR A 205 13.27 6.14 3.83
N PRO A 206 13.57 7.01 4.81
CA PRO A 206 13.75 6.61 6.20
C PRO A 206 12.47 6.09 6.85
N GLU A 207 11.32 6.58 6.39
CA GLU A 207 9.99 6.17 6.87
C GLU A 207 9.39 5.01 6.08
N ALA A 208 10.17 4.32 5.24
CA ALA A 208 9.67 3.21 4.43
C ALA A 208 9.05 2.11 5.31
N ASN A 209 7.87 1.64 4.93
CA ASN A 209 7.16 0.56 5.59
C ASN A 209 7.71 -0.78 5.10
N LYS A 210 8.45 -1.46 5.98
CA LYS A 210 9.21 -2.68 5.69
C LYS A 210 8.76 -3.84 6.59
N ASP A 211 8.89 -5.05 6.09
CA ASP A 211 8.75 -6.28 6.87
C ASP A 211 10.03 -6.57 7.67
N ASP A 212 9.99 -7.63 8.47
CA ASP A 212 11.10 -8.01 9.34
C ASP A 212 12.36 -8.45 8.57
N PHE A 213 12.23 -8.68 7.26
CA PHE A 213 13.35 -8.96 6.34
C PHE A 213 13.88 -7.68 5.65
N GLY A 214 13.34 -6.50 5.98
CA GLY A 214 13.70 -5.24 5.38
C GLY A 214 13.17 -5.04 3.95
N ARG A 215 12.19 -5.84 3.52
CA ARG A 215 11.53 -5.70 2.21
C ARG A 215 10.32 -4.80 2.35
N LEU A 216 9.97 -4.06 1.30
CA LEU A 216 8.76 -3.23 1.31
C LEU A 216 7.51 -4.07 1.59
N ARG A 217 6.59 -3.55 2.41
CA ARG A 217 5.30 -4.19 2.67
C ARG A 217 4.32 -3.98 1.51
N VAL A 218 3.48 -4.99 1.25
CA VAL A 218 2.46 -4.95 0.20
C VAL A 218 1.25 -5.78 0.59
N GLY A 219 0.05 -5.29 0.28
CA GLY A 219 -1.19 -6.06 0.41
C GLY A 219 -1.74 -6.50 -0.95
N ALA A 220 -2.69 -7.43 -0.94
CA ALA A 220 -3.35 -7.90 -2.16
C ALA A 220 -4.84 -8.13 -1.91
N ALA A 221 -5.68 -7.72 -2.86
CA ALA A 221 -7.10 -8.03 -2.82
C ALA A 221 -7.39 -9.44 -3.32
N ILE A 222 -8.41 -10.06 -2.73
CA ILE A 222 -8.99 -11.35 -3.12
C ILE A 222 -10.53 -11.27 -3.11
N GLY A 223 -11.16 -12.16 -3.86
CA GLY A 223 -12.61 -12.35 -3.87
C GLY A 223 -13.08 -13.45 -2.92
N VAL A 224 -14.40 -13.61 -2.86
CA VAL A 224 -15.06 -14.66 -2.10
C VAL A 224 -14.69 -16.02 -2.66
N GLY A 225 -14.38 -16.99 -1.80
CA GLY A 225 -14.00 -18.36 -2.20
C GLY A 225 -12.67 -18.50 -2.96
N GLN A 226 -11.86 -17.44 -3.08
CA GLN A 226 -10.60 -17.46 -3.84
C GLN A 226 -9.40 -17.97 -3.01
N LEU A 227 -9.52 -19.16 -2.40
CA LEU A 227 -8.48 -19.74 -1.54
C LEU A 227 -7.17 -19.99 -2.30
N ASP A 228 -7.22 -20.56 -3.51
CA ASP A 228 -6.02 -20.81 -4.33
C ASP A 228 -5.23 -19.51 -4.60
N ARG A 229 -5.94 -18.40 -4.82
CA ARG A 229 -5.32 -17.08 -5.00
C ARG A 229 -4.67 -16.63 -3.69
N ALA A 230 -5.37 -16.76 -2.56
CA ALA A 230 -4.83 -16.43 -1.24
C ALA A 230 -3.54 -17.22 -0.95
N GLU A 231 -3.53 -18.54 -1.16
CA GLU A 231 -2.35 -19.37 -0.95
C GLU A 231 -1.16 -18.92 -1.80
N MET A 232 -1.39 -18.66 -3.09
CA MET A 232 -0.35 -18.26 -4.02
C MET A 232 0.23 -16.89 -3.68
N LEU A 233 -0.60 -15.95 -3.21
CA LEU A 233 -0.15 -14.62 -2.77
C LEU A 233 0.65 -14.70 -1.46
N VAL A 234 0.22 -15.55 -0.51
CA VAL A 234 0.97 -15.81 0.73
C VAL A 234 2.34 -16.43 0.40
N LYS A 235 2.39 -17.41 -0.50
CA LYS A 235 3.66 -18.00 -1.00
C LYS A 235 4.56 -16.94 -1.66
N ALA A 236 3.98 -15.94 -2.32
CA ALA A 236 4.71 -14.82 -2.92
C ALA A 236 5.22 -13.79 -1.89
N GLY A 237 4.80 -13.90 -0.62
CA GLY A 237 5.22 -13.04 0.47
C GLY A 237 4.38 -11.77 0.63
N VAL A 238 3.08 -11.81 0.29
CA VAL A 238 2.14 -10.72 0.62
C VAL A 238 2.07 -10.55 2.14
N ASP A 239 1.99 -9.29 2.61
CA ASP A 239 1.93 -8.98 4.04
C ASP A 239 0.50 -9.04 4.58
N ALA A 240 -0.49 -8.60 3.79
CA ALA A 240 -1.90 -8.63 4.17
C ALA A 240 -2.81 -8.96 2.97
N LEU A 241 -3.85 -9.75 3.23
CA LEU A 241 -4.92 -9.99 2.26
C LEU A 241 -6.10 -9.06 2.53
N VAL A 242 -6.73 -8.55 1.47
CA VAL A 242 -7.97 -7.78 1.56
C VAL A 242 -9.09 -8.59 0.91
N LEU A 243 -9.95 -9.18 1.74
CA LEU A 243 -11.17 -9.83 1.28
C LEU A 243 -12.19 -8.73 0.92
N ASP A 244 -12.24 -8.39 -0.36
CA ASP A 244 -12.91 -7.19 -0.88
C ASP A 244 -14.27 -7.53 -1.52
N SER A 245 -15.35 -7.10 -0.86
CA SER A 245 -16.73 -7.25 -1.31
C SER A 245 -17.53 -5.94 -1.17
N ALA A 246 -18.56 -5.76 -2.00
CA ALA A 246 -19.51 -4.67 -1.81
C ALA A 246 -20.33 -4.83 -0.51
N HIS A 247 -20.52 -6.07 -0.05
CA HIS A 247 -21.23 -6.38 1.19
C HIS A 247 -20.47 -7.42 2.02
N GLY A 248 -19.65 -6.92 2.95
CA GLY A 248 -18.80 -7.74 3.82
C GLY A 248 -19.57 -8.55 4.87
N HIS A 249 -20.85 -8.27 5.12
CA HIS A 249 -21.67 -9.01 6.09
C HIS A 249 -22.45 -10.17 5.45
N SER A 250 -21.98 -10.68 4.31
CA SER A 250 -22.57 -11.86 3.66
C SER A 250 -22.00 -13.15 4.25
N ALA A 251 -22.82 -14.21 4.30
CA ALA A 251 -22.41 -15.51 4.84
C ALA A 251 -21.16 -16.08 4.14
N ASN A 252 -21.06 -15.91 2.82
CA ASN A 252 -19.92 -16.40 2.05
C ASN A 252 -18.62 -15.67 2.40
N ILE A 253 -18.68 -14.39 2.78
CA ILE A 253 -17.50 -13.65 3.26
C ILE A 253 -17.04 -14.21 4.60
N LEU A 254 -17.96 -14.40 5.55
CA LEU A 254 -17.64 -14.99 6.86
C LEU A 254 -17.01 -16.38 6.70
N HIS A 255 -17.61 -17.22 5.85
CA HIS A 255 -17.09 -18.55 5.58
C HIS A 255 -15.69 -18.51 4.94
N THR A 256 -15.50 -17.68 3.91
CA THR A 256 -14.19 -17.54 3.24
C THR A 256 -13.12 -17.04 4.23
N LEU A 257 -13.48 -16.09 5.10
CA LEU A 257 -12.58 -15.59 6.14
C LEU A 257 -12.16 -16.70 7.10
N GLU A 258 -13.11 -17.46 7.63
CA GLU A 258 -12.82 -18.59 8.51
C GLU A 258 -11.90 -19.63 7.86
N GLU A 259 -12.13 -19.95 6.58
CA GLU A 259 -11.29 -20.88 5.82
C GLU A 259 -9.86 -20.36 5.65
N ILE A 260 -9.68 -19.08 5.31
CA ILE A 260 -8.37 -18.45 5.23
C ILE A 260 -7.68 -18.49 6.59
N LYS A 261 -8.35 -18.10 7.67
CA LYS A 261 -7.77 -18.09 9.03
C LYS A 261 -7.45 -19.50 9.54
N LYS A 262 -8.13 -20.55 9.07
CA LYS A 262 -7.82 -21.96 9.39
C LYS A 262 -6.60 -22.50 8.62
N SER A 263 -6.40 -22.07 7.38
CA SER A 263 -5.42 -22.67 6.46
C SER A 263 -4.14 -21.86 6.27
N LEU A 264 -4.19 -20.54 6.49
CA LEU A 264 -3.11 -19.61 6.17
C LEU A 264 -2.75 -18.74 7.37
N VAL A 265 -1.44 -18.52 7.55
CA VAL A 265 -0.90 -17.58 8.54
C VAL A 265 -0.64 -16.26 7.84
N VAL A 266 -1.65 -15.40 7.80
CA VAL A 266 -1.59 -14.06 7.20
C VAL A 266 -2.64 -13.16 7.87
N ASP A 267 -2.36 -11.85 7.87
CA ASP A 267 -3.32 -10.85 8.31
C ASP A 267 -4.39 -10.61 7.22
N VAL A 268 -5.66 -10.63 7.61
CA VAL A 268 -6.80 -10.49 6.71
C VAL A 268 -7.62 -9.26 7.08
N ILE A 269 -7.68 -8.33 6.14
CA ILE A 269 -8.54 -7.14 6.17
C ILE A 269 -9.85 -7.50 5.47
N VAL A 270 -11.00 -7.22 6.09
CA VAL A 270 -12.30 -7.61 5.53
C VAL A 270 -13.24 -6.42 5.43
N GLY A 271 -13.93 -6.31 4.29
CA GLY A 271 -14.93 -5.28 4.08
C GLY A 271 -15.66 -5.41 2.73
N ASN A 272 -16.61 -4.53 2.43
CA ASN A 272 -16.93 -3.33 3.22
C ASN A 272 -18.12 -3.53 4.15
N VAL A 273 -18.06 -2.88 5.31
CA VAL A 273 -19.15 -2.83 6.29
C VAL A 273 -19.43 -1.39 6.71
N VAL A 274 -20.61 -1.14 7.29
CA VAL A 274 -21.03 0.18 7.80
C VAL A 274 -21.83 0.12 9.10
N THR A 275 -21.92 -1.06 9.73
CA THR A 275 -22.76 -1.30 10.91
C THR A 275 -21.97 -1.98 12.04
N LYS A 276 -22.49 -1.84 13.26
CA LYS A 276 -21.92 -2.43 14.47
C LYS A 276 -21.94 -3.95 14.42
N GLU A 277 -23.06 -4.50 13.96
CA GLU A 277 -23.32 -5.94 13.88
C GLU A 277 -22.34 -6.61 12.90
N ALA A 278 -22.21 -6.04 11.69
CA ALA A 278 -21.30 -6.54 10.68
C ALA A 278 -19.84 -6.52 11.17
N THR A 279 -19.45 -5.46 11.87
CA THR A 279 -18.12 -5.34 12.46
C THR A 279 -17.89 -6.42 13.52
N SER A 280 -18.85 -6.62 14.42
CA SER A 280 -18.78 -7.64 15.48
C SER A 280 -18.62 -9.05 14.91
N ASP A 281 -19.42 -9.38 13.89
CA ASP A 281 -19.42 -10.73 13.31
C ASP A 281 -18.12 -11.01 12.54
N LEU A 282 -17.60 -10.04 11.78
CA LEU A 282 -16.32 -10.18 11.08
C LEU A 282 -15.13 -10.30 12.05
N ILE A 283 -15.12 -9.55 13.14
CA ILE A 283 -14.09 -9.68 14.19
C ILE A 283 -14.17 -11.07 14.81
N SER A 284 -15.38 -11.54 15.13
CA SER A 284 -15.59 -12.87 15.72
C SER A 284 -15.15 -14.01 14.80
N ALA A 285 -15.30 -13.83 13.48
CA ALA A 285 -14.82 -14.76 12.47
C ALA A 285 -13.29 -14.68 12.22
N GLY A 286 -12.58 -13.73 12.83
CA GLY A 286 -11.12 -13.65 12.84
C GLY A 286 -10.49 -12.60 11.93
N ALA A 287 -11.24 -11.55 11.55
CA ALA A 287 -10.67 -10.41 10.80
C ALA A 287 -9.61 -9.66 11.63
N ASP A 288 -8.45 -9.36 11.02
CA ASP A 288 -7.36 -8.63 11.67
C ASP A 288 -7.47 -7.11 11.46
N ALA A 289 -8.35 -6.67 10.57
CA ALA A 289 -8.79 -5.28 10.41
C ALA A 289 -10.15 -5.22 9.70
N ILE A 290 -10.89 -4.13 9.91
CA ILE A 290 -12.19 -3.90 9.28
C ILE A 290 -12.10 -2.74 8.28
N LYS A 291 -12.51 -2.96 7.04
CA LYS A 291 -12.61 -1.94 6.00
C LYS A 291 -14.03 -1.38 5.93
N VAL A 292 -14.18 -0.08 6.14
CA VAL A 292 -15.47 0.59 6.37
C VAL A 292 -15.82 1.54 5.23
N GLY A 293 -17.02 1.38 4.68
CA GLY A 293 -17.62 2.33 3.74
C GLY A 293 -18.38 1.67 2.60
N ILE A 294 -19.69 1.92 2.52
CA ILE A 294 -20.53 1.45 1.40
C ILE A 294 -21.12 2.66 0.68
N GLY A 295 -20.74 2.80 -0.60
CA GLY A 295 -21.13 3.91 -1.47
C GLY A 295 -20.48 5.30 -1.28
N PRO A 296 -19.47 5.56 -0.41
CA PRO A 296 -18.90 6.91 -0.29
C PRO A 296 -17.91 7.26 -1.41
N GLY A 297 -17.48 6.29 -2.22
CA GLY A 297 -16.48 6.50 -3.27
C GLY A 297 -16.97 7.46 -4.35
N SER A 298 -16.08 8.32 -4.87
CA SER A 298 -16.36 9.37 -5.86
C SER A 298 -16.92 8.91 -7.22
N ILE A 299 -16.93 7.60 -7.43
CA ILE A 299 -17.23 6.87 -8.67
C ILE A 299 -18.15 5.66 -8.40
N CYS A 300 -18.61 5.52 -7.16
CA CYS A 300 -19.49 4.46 -6.73
C CYS A 300 -20.94 4.94 -6.81
N THR A 301 -21.81 4.14 -7.43
CA THR A 301 -23.23 4.45 -7.59
C THR A 301 -24.12 3.52 -6.78
N THR A 302 -23.58 2.63 -5.94
CA THR A 302 -24.33 1.71 -5.05
C THR A 302 -25.49 2.40 -4.32
N ARG A 303 -25.26 3.58 -3.72
CA ARG A 303 -26.32 4.32 -3.01
C ARG A 303 -27.47 4.78 -3.89
N ILE A 304 -27.18 5.03 -5.18
CA ILE A 304 -28.17 5.51 -6.15
C ILE A 304 -28.87 4.34 -6.82
N VAL A 305 -28.11 3.33 -7.25
CA VAL A 305 -28.63 2.20 -8.04
C VAL A 305 -29.33 1.17 -7.14
N ALA A 306 -28.69 0.77 -6.03
CA ALA A 306 -29.23 -0.23 -5.11
C ALA A 306 -29.97 0.40 -3.92
N GLY A 307 -29.83 1.71 -3.68
CA GLY A 307 -30.48 2.39 -2.55
C GLY A 307 -29.87 2.07 -1.19
N VAL A 308 -28.67 1.47 -1.13
CA VAL A 308 -28.03 1.01 0.10
C VAL A 308 -26.74 1.77 0.42
N GLY A 309 -26.50 2.05 1.70
CA GLY A 309 -25.27 2.68 2.19
C GLY A 309 -25.46 3.44 3.50
N MET A 310 -24.38 4.03 4.00
CA MET A 310 -24.37 4.85 5.23
C MET A 310 -23.40 6.03 5.04
N PRO A 311 -23.78 7.27 5.38
CA PRO A 311 -22.85 8.41 5.44
C PRO A 311 -21.56 8.09 6.20
N GLN A 312 -20.42 8.47 5.61
CA GLN A 312 -19.13 7.85 5.94
C GLN A 312 -18.64 8.15 7.36
N VAL A 313 -18.92 9.35 7.90
CA VAL A 313 -18.53 9.71 9.26
C VAL A 313 -19.24 8.81 10.26
N SER A 314 -20.56 8.67 10.14
CA SER A 314 -21.33 7.78 11.01
C SER A 314 -21.01 6.30 10.80
N ALA A 315 -20.65 5.87 9.59
CA ALA A 315 -20.21 4.51 9.35
C ALA A 315 -18.90 4.19 10.10
N ILE A 316 -17.92 5.11 10.03
CA ILE A 316 -16.64 4.96 10.75
C ILE A 316 -16.90 4.91 12.26
N ASP A 317 -17.63 5.88 12.79
CA ASP A 317 -17.94 5.98 14.22
C ASP A 317 -18.60 4.71 14.77
N ASN A 318 -19.64 4.21 14.08
CA ASN A 318 -20.32 2.97 14.44
C ASN A 318 -19.37 1.77 14.50
N CYS A 319 -18.54 1.59 13.46
CA CYS A 319 -17.64 0.44 13.38
C CYS A 319 -16.50 0.54 14.41
N VAL A 320 -15.95 1.73 14.64
CA VAL A 320 -14.88 1.98 15.62
C VAL A 320 -15.37 1.71 17.05
N GLU A 321 -16.61 2.07 17.39
CA GLU A 321 -17.19 1.80 18.72
C GLU A 321 -17.15 0.30 19.07
N VAL A 322 -17.32 -0.58 18.09
CA VAL A 322 -17.22 -2.03 18.28
C VAL A 322 -15.77 -2.48 18.21
N ALA A 323 -15.05 -2.11 17.16
CA ALA A 323 -13.71 -2.64 16.88
C ALA A 323 -12.67 -2.28 17.96
N SER A 324 -12.78 -1.08 18.56
CA SER A 324 -11.91 -0.62 19.64
C SER A 324 -11.98 -1.51 20.89
N LYS A 325 -13.14 -2.14 21.17
CA LYS A 325 -13.30 -3.07 22.31
C LYS A 325 -12.47 -4.34 22.16
N PHE A 326 -12.08 -4.68 20.93
CA PHE A 326 -11.29 -5.86 20.59
C PHE A 326 -9.87 -5.52 20.12
N ASP A 327 -9.46 -4.25 20.19
CA ASP A 327 -8.19 -3.75 19.65
C ASP A 327 -7.98 -4.09 18.16
N ILE A 328 -9.07 -4.05 17.38
CA ILE A 328 -9.02 -4.28 15.92
C ILE A 328 -9.06 -2.92 15.19
N PRO A 329 -8.07 -2.63 14.32
CA PRO A 329 -8.04 -1.37 13.58
C PRO A 329 -9.13 -1.30 12.51
N VAL A 330 -9.62 -0.08 12.29
CA VAL A 330 -10.60 0.27 11.25
C VAL A 330 -9.93 1.09 10.15
N ILE A 331 -10.20 0.73 8.90
CA ILE A 331 -9.76 1.44 7.70
C ILE A 331 -10.96 2.18 7.10
N ALA A 332 -10.87 3.50 6.99
CA ALA A 332 -11.89 4.30 6.30
C ALA A 332 -11.65 4.26 4.78
N ASP A 333 -12.59 3.69 4.02
CA ASP A 333 -12.49 3.49 2.57
C ASP A 333 -13.50 4.34 1.80
N GLY A 334 -13.00 5.31 1.04
CA GLY A 334 -13.78 6.19 0.17
C GLY A 334 -14.32 7.47 0.84
N GLY A 335 -14.80 8.40 0.01
CA GLY A 335 -15.38 9.69 0.44
C GLY A 335 -14.37 10.81 0.73
N ILE A 336 -13.07 10.50 0.75
CA ILE A 336 -12.00 11.47 1.05
C ILE A 336 -11.69 12.31 -0.19
N ARG A 337 -11.80 13.63 -0.05
CA ARG A 337 -11.47 14.60 -1.12
C ARG A 337 -10.30 15.49 -0.74
N TYR A 338 -10.21 15.85 0.54
CA TYR A 338 -9.16 16.73 1.06
C TYR A 338 -8.44 16.10 2.26
N SER A 339 -7.26 16.62 2.59
CA SER A 339 -6.50 16.20 3.77
C SER A 339 -7.27 16.39 5.09
N GLY A 340 -8.18 17.37 5.14
CA GLY A 340 -9.10 17.55 6.27
C GLY A 340 -10.04 16.36 6.48
N ASP A 341 -10.51 15.71 5.41
CA ASP A 341 -11.37 14.52 5.51
C ASP A 341 -10.57 13.33 6.08
N VAL A 342 -9.29 13.22 5.72
CA VAL A 342 -8.36 12.25 6.33
C VAL A 342 -8.26 12.50 7.82
N ALA A 343 -7.98 13.74 8.23
CA ALA A 343 -7.84 14.09 9.63
C ALA A 343 -9.13 13.81 10.43
N LYS A 344 -10.30 14.12 9.87
CA LYS A 344 -11.61 13.79 10.45
C LYS A 344 -11.80 12.27 10.60
N ALA A 345 -11.47 11.48 9.58
CA ALA A 345 -11.57 10.01 9.66
C ALA A 345 -10.68 9.43 10.78
N LEU A 346 -9.44 9.93 10.91
CA LEU A 346 -8.53 9.50 11.98
C LEU A 346 -9.01 9.94 13.36
N ALA A 347 -9.56 11.16 13.46
CA ALA A 347 -10.16 11.68 14.68
C ALA A 347 -11.45 10.94 15.10
N LEU A 348 -12.13 10.25 14.18
CA LEU A 348 -13.22 9.32 14.48
C LEU A 348 -12.72 7.93 14.93
N GLY A 349 -11.40 7.73 14.99
CA GLY A 349 -10.78 6.49 15.45
C GLY A 349 -10.46 5.48 14.35
N ALA A 350 -10.61 5.83 13.07
CA ALA A 350 -10.00 5.03 12.01
C ALA A 350 -8.48 5.02 12.20
N SER A 351 -7.86 3.85 12.08
CA SER A 351 -6.41 3.72 12.20
C SER A 351 -5.69 4.17 10.92
N SER A 352 -6.36 4.06 9.77
CA SER A 352 -5.82 4.49 8.48
C SER A 352 -6.93 4.76 7.47
N VAL A 353 -6.56 5.39 6.36
CA VAL A 353 -7.48 5.69 5.26
C VAL A 353 -7.05 5.03 3.96
N MET A 354 -8.03 4.50 3.22
CA MET A 354 -7.83 3.96 1.88
C MET A 354 -8.23 5.00 0.81
N ILE A 355 -7.29 5.32 -0.06
CA ILE A 355 -7.41 6.40 -1.05
C ILE A 355 -7.46 5.82 -2.47
N GLY A 356 -8.52 6.17 -3.20
CA GLY A 356 -8.69 5.90 -4.63
C GLY A 356 -8.38 7.12 -5.50
N SER A 357 -9.36 7.99 -5.70
CA SER A 357 -9.32 9.06 -6.71
C SER A 357 -8.17 10.06 -6.59
N LEU A 358 -7.67 10.34 -5.38
CA LEU A 358 -6.54 11.27 -5.20
C LEU A 358 -5.22 10.66 -5.71
N LEU A 359 -5.11 9.32 -5.75
CA LEU A 359 -3.94 8.61 -6.26
C LEU A 359 -4.12 8.11 -7.70
N ALA A 360 -5.36 8.00 -8.20
CA ALA A 360 -5.61 7.56 -9.57
C ALA A 360 -4.96 8.46 -10.64
N GLY A 361 -4.79 9.75 -10.34
CA GLY A 361 -4.18 10.74 -11.24
C GLY A 361 -2.65 10.80 -11.21
N THR A 362 -1.97 9.97 -10.42
CA THR A 362 -0.50 10.06 -10.27
C THR A 362 0.25 9.29 -11.35
N GLU A 363 1.53 9.60 -11.53
CA GLU A 363 2.42 8.96 -12.51
C GLU A 363 2.47 7.43 -12.33
N GLU A 364 2.58 6.97 -11.08
CA GLU A 364 2.76 5.57 -10.71
C GLU A 364 1.48 4.73 -10.86
N SER A 365 0.30 5.37 -10.93
CA SER A 365 -0.97 4.65 -11.08
C SER A 365 -1.05 3.95 -12.44
N PRO A 366 -1.74 2.81 -12.56
CA PRO A 366 -1.83 2.03 -13.80
C PRO A 366 -2.77 2.62 -14.85
N GLY A 367 -3.57 3.65 -14.52
CA GLY A 367 -4.49 4.27 -15.47
C GLY A 367 -3.79 4.90 -16.68
N ASP A 368 -4.46 4.94 -17.82
CA ASP A 368 -3.91 5.48 -19.07
C ASP A 368 -3.90 7.01 -19.06
N PHE A 369 -2.84 7.59 -19.64
CA PHE A 369 -2.74 9.04 -19.85
C PHE A 369 -3.61 9.48 -21.02
N MET A 370 -4.30 10.61 -20.82
CA MET A 370 -5.16 11.21 -21.83
C MET A 370 -4.98 12.73 -21.84
N ILE A 371 -5.08 13.34 -23.02
CA ILE A 371 -5.14 14.80 -23.17
C ILE A 371 -6.58 15.19 -23.45
N TYR A 372 -7.12 16.12 -22.67
CA TYR A 372 -8.43 16.69 -22.91
C TYR A 372 -8.40 18.20 -22.68
N GLN A 373 -8.88 18.96 -23.67
CA GLN A 373 -8.86 20.44 -23.64
C GLN A 373 -7.49 21.02 -23.24
N GLY A 374 -6.41 20.42 -23.77
CA GLY A 374 -5.03 20.86 -23.52
C GLY A 374 -4.48 20.53 -22.12
N ARG A 375 -5.24 19.82 -21.27
CA ARG A 375 -4.78 19.37 -19.94
C ARG A 375 -4.61 17.84 -19.90
N GLN A 376 -3.68 17.39 -19.06
CA GLN A 376 -3.42 15.97 -18.84
C GLN A 376 -4.37 15.38 -17.81
N TYR A 377 -4.90 14.21 -18.11
CA TYR A 377 -5.78 13.41 -17.27
C TYR A 377 -5.30 11.96 -17.24
N LYS A 378 -5.78 11.20 -16.27
CA LYS A 378 -5.69 9.73 -16.26
C LYS A 378 -7.07 9.10 -16.19
N SER A 379 -7.22 7.94 -16.83
CA SER A 379 -8.44 7.12 -16.73
C SER A 379 -8.66 6.66 -15.28
N TYR A 380 -9.89 6.74 -14.79
CA TYR A 380 -10.25 6.28 -13.46
C TYR A 380 -11.65 5.65 -13.48
N ARG A 381 -11.79 4.44 -12.94
CA ARG A 381 -13.09 3.74 -12.95
C ARG A 381 -13.35 2.98 -11.67
N GLY A 382 -14.63 2.79 -11.38
CA GLY A 382 -15.06 1.99 -10.25
C GLY A 382 -15.02 0.51 -10.50
N MET A 383 -14.78 -0.26 -9.44
CA MET A 383 -14.83 -1.71 -9.50
C MET A 383 -16.22 -2.22 -9.91
N GLY A 384 -17.28 -1.44 -9.67
CA GLY A 384 -18.65 -1.73 -10.11
C GLY A 384 -19.00 -1.17 -11.50
N SER A 385 -18.04 -0.58 -12.23
CA SER A 385 -18.25 -0.19 -13.62
C SER A 385 -18.22 -1.41 -14.55
N ILE A 386 -18.91 -1.33 -15.68
CA ILE A 386 -18.95 -2.42 -16.67
C ILE A 386 -17.54 -2.83 -17.10
N GLY A 387 -16.65 -1.86 -17.37
CA GLY A 387 -15.30 -2.17 -17.83
C GLY A 387 -14.41 -2.81 -16.77
N ALA A 388 -14.67 -2.56 -15.48
CA ALA A 388 -13.97 -3.27 -14.40
C ALA A 388 -14.57 -4.67 -14.16
N MET A 389 -15.90 -4.77 -14.13
CA MET A 389 -16.61 -6.03 -13.88
C MET A 389 -16.31 -7.08 -14.95
N THR A 390 -16.22 -6.67 -16.22
CA THR A 390 -15.83 -7.56 -17.33
C THR A 390 -14.38 -8.04 -17.25
N LYS A 391 -13.53 -7.40 -16.43
CA LYS A 391 -12.13 -7.80 -16.16
C LYS A 391 -11.94 -8.56 -14.85
N GLY A 392 -13.02 -8.89 -14.13
CA GLY A 392 -12.96 -9.80 -12.98
C GLY A 392 -13.35 -9.21 -11.63
N SER A 393 -14.04 -8.06 -11.58
CA SER A 393 -14.65 -7.55 -10.34
C SER A 393 -16.15 -7.83 -10.20
N SER A 394 -16.73 -8.65 -11.06
CA SER A 394 -18.17 -9.00 -11.00
C SER A 394 -18.54 -9.78 -9.73
N ASP A 395 -17.62 -10.60 -9.19
CA ASP A 395 -17.80 -11.34 -7.94
C ASP A 395 -18.03 -10.41 -6.74
N ARG A 396 -17.36 -9.25 -6.73
CA ARG A 396 -17.51 -8.21 -5.69
C ARG A 396 -18.95 -7.70 -5.57
N TYR A 397 -19.72 -7.76 -6.66
CA TYR A 397 -21.10 -7.27 -6.76
C TYR A 397 -22.11 -8.41 -6.99
N PHE A 398 -21.75 -9.66 -6.65
CA PHE A 398 -22.62 -10.83 -6.74
C PHE A 398 -23.16 -11.11 -8.16
N GLN A 399 -22.38 -10.74 -9.19
CA GLN A 399 -22.74 -10.86 -10.60
C GLN A 399 -21.77 -11.77 -11.38
N GLU A 400 -21.09 -12.69 -10.69
CA GLU A 400 -20.25 -13.69 -11.34
C GLU A 400 -21.09 -14.61 -12.24
N GLY A 401 -20.60 -14.89 -13.44
CA GLY A 401 -21.32 -15.70 -14.44
C GLY A 401 -22.44 -14.97 -15.20
N VAL A 402 -22.70 -13.68 -14.91
CA VAL A 402 -23.66 -12.86 -15.66
C VAL A 402 -23.03 -12.37 -16.96
N ALA A 403 -23.77 -12.48 -18.08
CA ALA A 403 -23.33 -11.96 -19.38
C ALA A 403 -23.12 -10.44 -19.32
N SER A 404 -22.07 -9.94 -19.98
CA SER A 404 -21.65 -8.52 -19.93
C SER A 404 -22.78 -7.53 -20.26
N GLU A 405 -23.64 -7.86 -21.23
CA GLU A 405 -24.78 -7.03 -21.65
C GLU A 405 -25.90 -6.92 -20.59
N LYS A 406 -25.91 -7.81 -19.60
CA LYS A 406 -26.92 -7.87 -18.53
C LYS A 406 -26.39 -7.44 -17.17
N LEU A 407 -25.14 -6.97 -17.10
CA LEU A 407 -24.57 -6.45 -15.86
C LEU A 407 -25.31 -5.20 -15.40
N VAL A 408 -25.56 -5.12 -14.10
CA VAL A 408 -26.11 -3.94 -13.42
C VAL A 408 -24.97 -3.24 -12.70
N PRO A 409 -24.38 -2.18 -13.28
CA PRO A 409 -23.19 -1.55 -12.72
C PRO A 409 -23.52 -0.69 -11.48
N GLU A 410 -22.69 -0.83 -10.46
CA GLU A 410 -22.69 0.00 -9.25
C GLU A 410 -21.51 0.98 -9.20
N GLY A 411 -20.94 1.28 -10.37
CA GLY A 411 -19.92 2.29 -10.53
C GLY A 411 -19.86 2.84 -11.96
N ILE A 412 -19.12 3.93 -12.10
CA ILE A 412 -18.91 4.62 -13.39
C ILE A 412 -17.44 4.62 -13.79
N GLU A 413 -17.19 4.96 -15.05
CA GLU A 413 -15.87 5.30 -15.56
C GLU A 413 -15.77 6.81 -15.78
N GLY A 414 -14.59 7.36 -15.56
CA GLY A 414 -14.33 8.78 -15.71
C GLY A 414 -12.84 9.04 -15.86
N ARG A 415 -12.48 10.30 -15.62
CA ARG A 415 -11.09 10.76 -15.68
C ARG A 415 -10.80 11.68 -14.51
N VAL A 416 -9.57 11.65 -14.04
CA VAL A 416 -9.06 12.54 -13.00
C VAL A 416 -7.90 13.36 -13.56
N PRO A 417 -7.74 14.63 -13.14
CA PRO A 417 -6.58 15.43 -13.54
C PRO A 417 -5.27 14.72 -13.19
N TYR A 418 -4.24 14.89 -14.01
CA TYR A 418 -2.90 14.43 -13.67
C TYR A 418 -2.38 15.19 -12.43
N ARG A 419 -1.81 14.46 -11.46
CA ARG A 419 -1.44 14.99 -10.14
C ARG A 419 0.06 14.89 -9.82
N GLY A 420 0.90 14.63 -10.80
CA GLY A 420 2.33 14.41 -10.54
C GLY A 420 2.58 13.06 -9.88
N LYS A 421 3.53 12.99 -8.95
CA LYS A 421 3.92 11.72 -8.31
C LYS A 421 3.09 11.43 -7.07
N VAL A 422 3.00 10.15 -6.70
CA VAL A 422 2.42 9.71 -5.41
C VAL A 422 3.08 10.44 -4.23
N SER A 423 4.40 10.65 -4.27
CA SER A 423 5.15 11.37 -3.23
C SER A 423 4.62 12.77 -2.97
N ASP A 424 4.28 13.51 -4.02
CA ASP A 424 3.86 14.90 -3.91
C ASP A 424 2.46 14.99 -3.29
N MET A 425 1.57 14.08 -3.71
CA MET A 425 0.24 13.97 -3.15
C MET A 425 0.25 13.55 -1.67
N ILE A 426 1.02 12.52 -1.33
CA ILE A 426 1.14 12.04 0.05
C ILE A 426 1.79 13.10 0.94
N PHE A 427 2.78 13.86 0.44
CA PHE A 427 3.38 14.96 1.19
C PHE A 427 2.34 16.01 1.60
N GLN A 428 1.45 16.41 0.68
CA GLN A 428 0.38 17.36 0.99
C GLN A 428 -0.66 16.80 1.96
N LEU A 429 -1.03 15.52 1.81
CA LEU A 429 -1.96 14.86 2.72
C LEU A 429 -1.39 14.73 4.14
N VAL A 430 -0.15 14.29 4.27
CA VAL A 430 0.61 14.23 5.53
C VAL A 430 0.69 15.63 6.16
N GLY A 431 1.05 16.66 5.38
CA GLY A 431 1.12 18.03 5.85
C GLY A 431 -0.21 18.54 6.41
N GLY A 432 -1.32 18.25 5.72
CA GLY A 432 -2.66 18.62 6.19
C GLY A 432 -3.05 17.92 7.50
N VAL A 433 -2.80 16.61 7.61
CA VAL A 433 -3.06 15.85 8.85
C VAL A 433 -2.22 16.39 10.01
N ARG A 434 -0.93 16.66 9.79
CA ARG A 434 -0.03 17.25 10.80
C ARG A 434 -0.54 18.61 11.29
N SER A 435 -1.00 19.46 10.38
CA SER A 435 -1.61 20.74 10.72
C SER A 435 -2.87 20.55 11.57
N SER A 436 -3.76 19.64 11.19
CA SER A 436 -4.96 19.32 11.98
C SER A 436 -4.61 18.82 13.38
N MET A 437 -3.62 17.93 13.51
CA MET A 437 -3.15 17.44 14.81
C MET A 437 -2.56 18.57 15.67
N GLY A 438 -1.85 19.53 15.05
CA GLY A 438 -1.40 20.74 15.72
C GLY A 438 -2.54 21.57 16.30
N TYR A 439 -3.63 21.78 15.54
CA TYR A 439 -4.84 22.46 16.03
C TYR A 439 -5.59 21.68 17.12
N GLN A 440 -5.47 20.35 17.12
CA GLN A 440 -6.10 19.48 18.12
C GLN A 440 -5.22 19.26 19.36
N GLY A 441 -3.96 19.73 19.36
CA GLY A 441 -3.02 19.49 20.44
C GLY A 441 -2.65 18.01 20.61
N ALA A 442 -2.74 17.21 19.54
CA ALA A 442 -2.52 15.78 19.57
C ALA A 442 -1.12 15.42 19.06
N LYS A 443 -0.31 14.71 19.86
CA LYS A 443 1.04 14.33 19.46
C LYS A 443 1.11 13.04 18.63
N ASN A 444 0.02 12.27 18.60
CA ASN A 444 -0.12 11.04 17.83
C ASN A 444 -1.60 10.78 17.49
N ILE A 445 -1.86 9.80 16.61
CA ILE A 445 -3.22 9.50 16.12
C ILE A 445 -4.16 9.03 17.26
N LEU A 446 -3.64 8.33 18.27
CA LEU A 446 -4.44 7.90 19.42
C LEU A 446 -4.94 9.11 20.23
N GLU A 447 -4.07 10.08 20.51
CA GLU A 447 -4.47 11.33 21.16
C GLU A 447 -5.43 12.14 20.30
N LEU A 448 -5.27 12.12 18.97
CA LEU A 448 -6.21 12.78 18.06
C LEU A 448 -7.62 12.18 18.23
N TYR A 449 -7.74 10.86 18.23
CA TYR A 449 -9.01 10.17 18.46
C TYR A 449 -9.60 10.45 19.84
N GLN A 450 -8.79 10.42 20.89
CA GLN A 450 -9.26 10.63 22.28
C GLN A 450 -9.68 12.07 22.55
N ASN A 451 -9.08 13.05 21.87
CA ASN A 451 -9.28 14.47 22.15
C ASN A 451 -10.22 15.17 21.17
N ALA A 452 -10.43 14.65 19.95
CA ALA A 452 -11.18 15.39 18.95
C ALA A 452 -12.64 15.59 19.37
N GLU A 453 -13.10 16.83 19.26
CA GLU A 453 -14.51 17.19 19.40
C GLU A 453 -15.03 17.74 18.07
N PHE A 454 -16.21 17.29 17.67
CA PHE A 454 -16.83 17.67 16.41
C PHE A 454 -18.03 18.58 16.63
N VAL A 455 -18.24 19.49 15.68
CA VAL A 455 -19.44 20.30 15.58
C VAL A 455 -20.14 20.02 14.26
N GLU A 456 -21.45 19.86 14.29
CA GLU A 456 -22.27 19.74 13.09
C GLU A 456 -22.47 21.12 12.45
N ILE A 457 -22.33 21.19 11.13
CA ILE A 457 -22.52 22.41 10.35
C ILE A 457 -23.69 22.26 9.39
N THR A 458 -24.25 23.40 8.99
CA THR A 458 -25.24 23.46 7.91
C THR A 458 -24.55 23.59 6.55
N SER A 459 -25.31 23.48 5.46
CA SER A 459 -24.78 23.75 4.11
C SER A 459 -24.22 25.17 3.96
N ALA A 460 -24.73 26.15 4.73
CA ALA A 460 -24.15 27.49 4.77
C ALA A 460 -22.76 27.50 5.43
N GLY A 461 -22.58 26.73 6.51
CA GLY A 461 -21.28 26.54 7.15
C GLY A 461 -20.28 25.82 6.23
N LEU A 462 -20.73 24.86 5.41
CA LEU A 462 -19.87 24.24 4.39
C LEU A 462 -19.43 25.27 3.34
N LYS A 463 -20.37 26.08 2.84
CA LYS A 463 -20.07 27.14 1.88
C LYS A 463 -19.09 28.17 2.46
N GLU A 464 -19.22 28.52 3.74
CA GLU A 464 -18.27 29.37 4.47
C GLU A 464 -16.89 28.72 4.61
N SER A 465 -16.84 27.40 4.83
CA SER A 465 -15.59 26.66 5.01
C SER A 465 -14.73 26.63 3.74
N HIS A 466 -15.35 26.67 2.57
CA HIS A 466 -14.66 26.76 1.28
C HIS A 466 -14.27 28.21 0.93
N VAL A 467 -13.35 28.38 -0.01
CA VAL A 467 -13.02 29.71 -0.55
C VAL A 467 -14.28 30.33 -1.14
N HIS A 468 -14.65 31.53 -0.69
CA HIS A 468 -15.85 32.24 -1.12
C HIS A 468 -15.59 33.75 -1.24
N GLY A 469 -16.33 34.42 -2.12
CA GLY A 469 -16.23 35.87 -2.33
C GLY A 469 -15.03 36.33 -3.17
N VAL A 470 -14.33 35.42 -3.85
CA VAL A 470 -13.17 35.72 -4.71
C VAL A 470 -13.11 34.79 -5.92
N ASP A 471 -12.45 35.24 -6.99
CA ASP A 471 -12.08 34.40 -8.13
C ASP A 471 -10.70 33.75 -7.89
N ILE A 472 -10.64 32.42 -8.01
CA ILE A 472 -9.38 31.68 -7.82
C ILE A 472 -8.49 31.89 -9.05
N THR A 473 -7.40 32.63 -8.89
CA THR A 473 -6.41 32.87 -9.95
C THR A 473 -5.34 31.78 -10.04
N LYS A 474 -5.08 31.08 -8.94
CA LYS A 474 -4.11 29.98 -8.85
C LYS A 474 -4.53 28.98 -7.78
N GLU A 475 -4.69 27.72 -8.18
CA GLU A 475 -4.99 26.62 -7.26
C GLU A 475 -3.75 26.17 -6.48
N ALA A 476 -3.98 25.65 -5.28
CA ALA A 476 -2.95 25.04 -4.46
C ALA A 476 -2.98 23.51 -4.62
N PRO A 477 -1.85 22.80 -4.46
CA PRO A 477 -1.81 21.34 -4.61
C PRO A 477 -2.73 20.57 -3.65
N ASN A 478 -3.16 21.20 -2.56
CA ASN A 478 -3.99 20.61 -1.51
C ASN A 478 -5.46 21.07 -1.54
N TYR A 479 -5.83 21.97 -2.45
CA TYR A 479 -7.19 22.50 -2.56
C TYR A 479 -7.53 22.82 -4.02
N TYR A 480 -8.55 22.13 -4.52
CA TYR A 480 -9.15 22.35 -5.83
C TYR A 480 -10.57 22.84 -5.58
N GLY A 481 -10.85 24.05 -6.07
CA GLY A 481 -12.07 24.81 -5.82
C GLY A 481 -13.28 24.31 -6.60
#